data_AF-A0A1V2RIP2-F1
#
_entry.id   AF-A0A1V2RIP2-F1
#
_cell.length_a   1.000
_cell.length_b   1.000
_cell.length_c   1.000
_cell.angle_alpha   90.00
_cell.angle_beta   90.00
_cell.angle_gamma   90.00
#
_symmetry.space_group_name_H-M   'P 1'
#
loop_
_entity.id
_entity.type
_entity.pdbx_description
1 polymer ?
#
loop_
_entity_poly.entity_id
_entity_poly.type
_entity_poly.pdbx_seq_one_letter_code
_entity_poly.pdbx_strand_id
1 'polypeptide(L)'
;MRPYKPRRAPWTTPEGTPAFLEAERGGMLERLADAREAEMVDTAALVHQWARDVIDDDGADLRFVAEQLAEALGTALSVAELRGERLG
;
A
#
# COMPACT_ATOMS: atom_id res chain seq x y z
N MET A 1 -31.30 -7.39 1.63
CA MET A 1 -29.95 -7.62 1.06
C MET A 1 -29.24 -6.27 1.07
N ARG A 2 -28.12 -6.14 1.79
CA ARG A 2 -27.31 -4.90 1.69
C ARG A 2 -26.73 -4.82 0.29
N PRO A 3 -26.71 -3.64 -0.37
CA PRO A 3 -26.09 -3.50 -1.68
C PRO A 3 -24.60 -3.88 -1.57
N TYR A 4 -24.13 -4.72 -2.49
CA TYR A 4 -22.72 -5.08 -2.61
C TYR A 4 -21.96 -3.84 -3.09
N LYS A 5 -21.04 -3.32 -2.26
CA LYS A 5 -20.14 -2.24 -2.65
C LYS A 5 -18.85 -2.88 -3.18
N PRO A 6 -18.48 -2.69 -4.46
CA PRO A 6 -17.27 -3.27 -5.00
C PRO A 6 -16.03 -2.76 -4.26
N ARG A 7 -15.10 -3.67 -3.94
CA ARG A 7 -13.86 -3.37 -3.20
C ARG A 7 -12.86 -2.71 -4.13
N ARG A 8 -12.23 -1.61 -3.69
CA ARG A 8 -11.08 -1.04 -4.40
C ARG A 8 -9.86 -1.96 -4.29
N ALA A 9 -9.18 -2.18 -5.41
CA ALA A 9 -7.96 -2.98 -5.46
C ALA A 9 -6.72 -2.14 -5.10
N PRO A 10 -5.63 -2.76 -4.62
CA PRO A 10 -4.35 -2.08 -4.36
C PRO A 10 -3.53 -1.79 -5.62
N TRP A 11 -4.13 -1.89 -6.81
CA TRP A 11 -3.53 -1.56 -8.09
C TRP A 11 -4.47 -0.67 -8.89
N THR A 12 -3.91 0.01 -9.89
CA THR A 12 -4.66 0.86 -10.82
C THR A 12 -5.02 0.09 -12.09
N THR A 13 -5.95 0.65 -12.88
CA THR A 13 -6.14 0.26 -14.27
C THR A 13 -4.92 0.68 -15.10
N PRO A 14 -4.77 0.20 -16.34
CA PRO A 14 -3.73 0.66 -17.26
C PRO A 14 -3.71 2.18 -17.47
N GLU A 15 -4.87 2.84 -17.35
CA GLU A 15 -5.05 4.28 -17.46
C GLU A 15 -4.70 5.05 -16.16
N GLY A 16 -4.23 4.33 -15.13
CA GLY A 16 -3.86 4.93 -13.84
C GLY A 16 -5.06 5.27 -12.94
N THR A 17 -6.26 4.83 -13.28
CA THR A 17 -7.46 5.05 -12.45
C THR A 17 -7.61 3.95 -11.39
N PRO A 18 -8.29 4.20 -10.26
CA PRO A 18 -8.54 3.15 -9.27
C PRO A 18 -9.27 1.94 -9.86
N ALA A 19 -8.74 0.73 -9.65
CA ALA A 19 -9.41 -0.50 -10.05
C ALA A 19 -10.35 -1.01 -8.95
N PHE A 20 -11.46 -1.63 -9.34
CA PHE A 20 -12.45 -2.20 -8.43
C PHE A 20 -12.68 -3.68 -8.72
N LEU A 21 -12.86 -4.46 -7.66
CA LEU A 21 -13.09 -5.90 -7.71
C LEU A 21 -14.60 -6.20 -7.77
N GLU A 22 -15.05 -6.64 -8.94
CA GLU A 22 -16.35 -7.28 -9.12
C GLU A 22 -16.21 -8.79 -8.89
N ALA A 23 -15.89 -9.19 -7.66
CA ALA A 23 -15.65 -10.59 -7.30
C ALA A 23 -16.60 -11.07 -6.20
N GLU A 24 -16.84 -12.38 -6.14
CA GLU A 24 -17.49 -12.97 -4.97
C GLU A 24 -16.64 -12.76 -3.72
N ARG A 25 -17.30 -12.50 -2.59
CA ARG A 25 -16.64 -12.29 -1.30
C ARG A 25 -15.80 -13.50 -0.92
N GLY A 26 -14.54 -13.30 -0.59
CA GLY A 26 -13.56 -14.37 -0.32
C GLY A 26 -12.97 -15.04 -1.57
N GLY A 27 -13.29 -14.55 -2.78
CA GLY A 27 -12.79 -15.05 -4.04
C GLY A 27 -11.28 -14.83 -4.26
N MET A 28 -10.76 -15.36 -5.36
CA MET A 28 -9.33 -15.29 -5.69
C MET A 28 -8.80 -13.84 -5.77
N LEU A 29 -9.60 -12.92 -6.33
CA LEU A 29 -9.21 -11.52 -6.48
C LEU A 29 -9.12 -10.79 -5.12
N GLU A 30 -10.00 -11.10 -4.17
CA GLU A 30 -9.90 -10.52 -2.82
C GLU A 30 -8.64 -10.99 -2.10
N ARG A 31 -8.30 -12.29 -2.21
CA ARG A 31 -7.05 -12.81 -1.64
C ARG A 31 -5.81 -12.21 -2.29
N LEU A 32 -5.85 -11.98 -3.61
CA LEU A 32 -4.76 -11.31 -4.31
C LEU A 32 -4.60 -9.86 -3.84
N ALA A 33 -5.71 -9.15 -3.62
CA ALA A 33 -5.68 -7.81 -3.04
C ALA A 33 -5.12 -7.81 -1.62
N ASP A 34 -5.50 -8.76 -0.77
CA ASP A 34 -4.95 -8.88 0.58
C ASP A 34 -3.45 -9.18 0.57
N ALA A 35 -3.00 -10.09 -0.30
CA ALA A 35 -1.57 -10.40 -0.46
C ALA A 35 -0.79 -9.17 -0.94
N ARG A 36 -1.31 -8.43 -1.91
CA ARG A 36 -0.66 -7.22 -2.43
C ARG A 36 -0.59 -6.11 -1.38
N GLU A 37 -1.65 -5.91 -0.60
CA GLU A 37 -1.63 -4.98 0.55
C GLU A 37 -0.56 -5.39 1.59
N ALA A 38 -0.36 -6.69 1.83
CA ALA A 38 0.69 -7.16 2.72
C ALA A 38 2.10 -6.86 2.17
N GLU A 39 2.37 -7.18 0.90
CA GLU A 39 3.64 -6.86 0.24
C GLU A 39 3.96 -5.36 0.25
N MET A 40 2.96 -4.50 0.05
CA MET A 40 3.11 -3.06 0.14
C MET A 40 3.58 -2.62 1.52
N VAL A 41 3.01 -3.18 2.59
CA VAL A 41 3.43 -2.90 3.98
C VAL A 41 4.84 -3.42 4.24
N ASP A 42 5.16 -4.64 3.79
CA ASP A 42 6.48 -5.23 3.97
C ASP A 42 7.56 -4.41 3.24
N THR A 43 7.25 -3.91 2.04
CA THR A 43 8.14 -3.03 1.28
C THR A 43 8.36 -1.69 2.02
N ALA A 44 7.29 -1.09 2.54
CA ALA A 44 7.40 0.14 3.32
C ALA A 44 8.23 -0.07 4.60
N ALA A 45 8.09 -1.22 5.26
CA ALA A 45 8.88 -1.58 6.43
C ALA A 45 10.38 -1.74 6.10
N LEU A 46 10.70 -2.37 4.96
CA LEU A 46 12.08 -2.49 4.49
C LEU A 46 12.71 -1.12 4.21
N VAL A 47 12.00 -0.25 3.50
CA VAL A 47 12.47 1.12 3.22
C VAL A 47 12.66 1.91 4.52
N HIS A 48 11.75 1.75 5.48
CA HIS A 48 11.89 2.38 6.79
C HIS A 48 13.14 1.90 7.54
N GLN A 49 13.40 0.59 7.55
CA GLN A 49 14.61 0.04 8.17
C GLN A 49 15.86 0.60 7.50
N TRP A 50 15.93 0.56 6.17
CA TRP A 50 17.07 1.08 5.43
C TRP A 50 17.30 2.57 5.68
N ALA A 51 16.23 3.37 5.72
CA ALA A 51 16.32 4.79 6.04
C ALA A 51 16.93 5.03 7.43
N ARG A 52 16.64 4.18 8.43
CA ARG A 52 17.28 4.29 9.75
C ARG A 52 18.77 4.01 9.67
N ASP A 53 19.16 2.95 8.97
CA ASP A 53 20.56 2.58 8.80
C ASP A 53 21.36 3.69 8.09
N VAL A 54 20.76 4.37 7.11
CA VAL A 54 21.40 5.50 6.41
C VAL A 54 21.47 6.75 7.29
N ILE A 55 20.46 7.06 8.12
CA ILE A 55 20.50 8.24 9.00
C ILE A 55 21.64 8.16 10.02
N ASP A 56 22.05 6.96 10.42
CA ASP A 56 23.15 6.73 11.36
C ASP A 56 24.55 6.82 10.69
N ASP A 57 24.63 7.07 9.38
CA ASP A 57 25.86 7.32 8.62
C ASP A 57 26.19 8.82 8.55
N ASP A 58 27.37 9.22 9.05
CA ASP A 58 27.87 10.61 9.06
C ASP A 58 27.99 11.23 7.65
N GLY A 59 27.96 10.43 6.58
CA GLY A 59 28.00 10.89 5.18
C GLY A 59 26.66 10.89 4.43
N ALA A 60 25.55 10.60 5.10
CA ALA A 60 24.28 10.36 4.44
C ALA A 60 23.69 11.59 3.71
N ASP A 61 23.18 11.35 2.50
CA ASP A 61 22.31 12.31 1.82
C ASP A 61 20.91 12.28 2.43
N LEU A 62 20.68 13.14 3.44
CA LEU A 62 19.41 13.24 4.14
C LEU A 62 18.23 13.57 3.22
N ARG A 63 18.47 14.24 2.08
CA ARG A 63 17.40 14.52 1.12
C ARG A 63 16.91 13.23 0.48
N PHE A 64 17.85 12.41 0.01
CA PHE A 64 17.53 11.11 -0.57
C PHE A 64 16.79 10.22 0.44
N VAL A 65 17.25 10.16 1.69
CA VAL A 65 16.56 9.39 2.75
C VAL A 65 15.13 9.90 2.99
N ALA A 66 14.94 11.22 3.05
CA ALA A 66 13.63 11.80 3.23
C ALA A 66 12.66 11.49 2.07
N GLU A 67 13.16 11.49 0.83
CA GLU A 67 12.38 11.12 -0.37
C GLU A 67 11.91 9.65 -0.27
N GLN A 68 12.80 8.72 0.08
CA GLN A 68 12.47 7.30 0.25
C GLN A 68 11.47 7.06 1.40
N LEU A 69 11.63 7.77 2.52
CA LEU A 69 10.69 7.70 3.65
C LEU A 69 9.30 8.23 3.27
N ALA A 70 9.22 9.31 2.50
CA ALA A 70 7.96 9.87 2.04
C ALA A 70 7.20 8.87 1.14
N GLU A 71 7.91 8.16 0.26
CA GLU A 71 7.33 7.11 -0.59
C GLU A 71 6.81 5.91 0.23
N ALA A 72 7.61 5.44 1.20
CA ALA A 72 7.20 4.36 2.10
C ALA A 72 5.96 4.73 2.93
N LEU A 73 5.90 5.97 3.43
CA LEU A 73 4.75 6.48 4.17
C LEU A 73 3.51 6.59 3.27
N GLY A 74 3.66 7.07 2.03
CA GLY A 74 2.56 7.09 1.05
C GLY A 74 1.99 5.70 0.77
N THR A 75 2.86 4.70 0.70
CA THR A 75 2.46 3.28 0.55
C THR A 75 1.66 2.80 1.76
N ALA A 76 2.14 3.07 2.98
CA ALA A 76 1.44 2.69 4.21
C ALA A 76 0.07 3.38 4.36
N LEU A 77 -0.01 4.67 4.02
CA LEU A 77 -1.28 5.43 4.01
C LEU A 77 -2.27 4.85 3.00
N SER A 78 -1.81 4.49 1.80
CA SER A 78 -2.67 3.88 0.77
C SER A 78 -3.28 2.56 1.26
N VAL A 79 -2.49 1.71 1.95
CA VAL A 79 -3.00 0.46 2.54
C VAL A 79 -4.00 0.77 3.66
N ALA A 80 -3.73 1.75 4.52
CA ALA A 80 -4.65 2.15 5.58
C ALA A 80 -6.01 2.63 5.03
N GLU A 81 -6.00 3.44 3.96
CA GLU A 81 -7.22 3.88 3.28
C GLU A 81 -8.01 2.72 2.68
N LEU A 82 -7.35 1.83 1.92
CA LEU A 82 -7.97 0.64 1.31
C LEU A 82 -8.61 -0.28 2.35
N ARG A 83 -7.95 -0.44 3.51
CA ARG A 83 -8.46 -1.23 4.64
C ARG A 83 -9.63 -0.51 5.32
N GLY A 84 -9.52 0.80 5.51
CA GLY A 84 -10.56 1.63 6.13
C GLY A 84 -11.87 1.64 5.35
N GLU A 85 -11.82 1.63 4.01
CA GLU A 85 -13.01 1.54 3.14
C GLU A 85 -13.89 0.31 3.41
N ARG A 86 -13.33 -0.73 4.03
CA ARG A 86 -14.02 -1.98 4.36
C ARG A 86 -14.67 -1.97 5.76
N LEU A 87 -14.34 -0.98 6.60
CA LEU A 87 -14.84 -0.85 7.97
C LEU A 87 -16.09 0.04 8.08
N GLY A 88 -16.40 0.83 7.04
CA GLY A 88 -17.62 1.65 6.92
C GLY A 88 -18.74 0.96 6.16
#